data_AF-A0A3R7KBZ8-F1
#
_entry.id   AF-A0A3R7KBZ8-F1
#
_cell.length_a   1.000
_cell.length_b   1.000
_cell.length_c   1.000
_cell.angle_alpha   90.00
_cell.angle_beta   90.00
_cell.angle_gamma   90.00
#
_symmetry.space_group_name_H-M   'P 1'
#
loop_
_entity.id
_entity.type
_entity.pdbx_description
1 polymer ?
#
loop_
_entity_poly.entity_id
_entity_poly.type
_entity_poly.pdbx_seq_one_letter_code
_entity_poly.pdbx_strand_id
1 'polypeptide(L)'
;MAETSAPAPATATEEAPAAYLTRFWRGNASAFMRWFLSLPYAGQVSLLRNASPDIPLSYDPKEIHPQASQLLTPELTLKALLEENGKVLLRLINARATKTDQCSRHDLLYLTSLRAAGTMPIFSGDTFKNVSLAFIDLADPEHSVQSLLPSASPEIQEEKKALIKQGKLLEADVWLTLQMRQQVILTLLTNVAHTFETMFLKQVMVGEVSAAEIGCRPPR
;
A
#
# COMPACT_ATOMS: atom_id res chain seq x y z
N MET A 1 -47.20 -27.09 10.00
CA MET A 1 -46.25 -26.93 8.87
C MET A 1 -45.07 -26.17 9.43
N ALA A 2 -43.90 -26.81 9.49
CA ALA A 2 -42.68 -26.21 10.01
C ALA A 2 -41.97 -25.46 8.89
N GLU A 3 -41.80 -24.15 9.03
CA GLU A 3 -40.94 -23.35 8.16
C GLU A 3 -39.50 -23.54 8.60
N THR A 4 -38.77 -24.35 7.83
CA THR A 4 -37.32 -24.47 7.91
C THR A 4 -36.70 -23.17 7.40
N SER A 5 -36.24 -22.30 8.30
CA SER A 5 -35.40 -21.16 7.93
C SER A 5 -34.02 -21.66 7.52
N ALA A 6 -33.65 -21.42 6.26
CA ALA A 6 -32.29 -21.65 5.79
C ALA A 6 -31.34 -20.69 6.52
N PRO A 7 -30.13 -21.12 6.92
CA PRO A 7 -29.15 -20.23 7.51
C PRO A 7 -28.69 -19.21 6.46
N ALA A 8 -28.67 -17.93 6.85
CA ALA A 8 -28.12 -16.86 6.04
C ALA A 8 -26.65 -17.15 5.67
N PRO A 9 -26.20 -16.81 4.45
CA PRO A 9 -24.82 -17.02 4.06
C PRO A 9 -23.90 -16.23 4.99
N ALA A 10 -22.92 -16.93 5.58
CA ALA A 10 -21.88 -16.32 6.38
C ALA A 10 -21.22 -15.21 5.56
N THR A 11 -21.30 -13.97 6.04
CA THR A 11 -20.55 -12.85 5.50
C THR A 11 -19.07 -13.20 5.57
N ALA A 12 -18.46 -13.43 4.41
CA ALA A 12 -17.02 -13.61 4.31
C ALA A 12 -16.37 -12.39 4.96
N THR A 13 -15.68 -12.60 6.07
CA THR A 13 -14.89 -11.56 6.72
C THR A 13 -13.89 -11.07 5.68
N GLU A 14 -13.98 -9.80 5.30
CA GLU A 14 -13.12 -9.22 4.26
C GLU A 14 -11.67 -9.36 4.74
N GLU A 15 -10.91 -10.25 4.09
CA GLU A 15 -9.52 -10.54 4.47
C GLU A 15 -8.69 -9.27 4.28
N ALA A 16 -7.96 -8.85 5.32
CA ALA A 16 -7.11 -7.66 5.25
C ALA A 16 -6.11 -7.78 4.08
N PRO A 17 -5.83 -6.71 3.30
CA PRO A 17 -5.01 -6.80 2.09
C PRO A 17 -3.63 -7.46 2.28
N ALA A 18 -2.98 -7.22 3.42
CA ALA A 18 -1.70 -7.84 3.75
C ALA A 18 -1.82 -9.36 3.99
N ALA A 19 -2.89 -9.80 4.65
CA ALA A 19 -3.15 -11.22 4.90
C ALA A 19 -3.45 -11.94 3.59
N TYR A 20 -4.30 -11.34 2.74
CA TYR A 20 -4.59 -11.83 1.39
C TYR A 20 -3.31 -11.98 0.58
N LEU A 21 -2.46 -10.95 0.53
CA LEU A 21 -1.23 -10.98 -0.26
C LEU A 21 -0.26 -12.07 0.24
N THR A 22 -0.19 -12.26 1.56
CA THR A 22 0.62 -13.32 2.18
C THR A 22 0.10 -14.71 1.80
N ARG A 23 -1.21 -14.94 1.92
CA ARG A 23 -1.86 -16.20 1.54
C ARG A 23 -1.65 -16.50 0.06
N PHE A 24 -1.92 -15.52 -0.79
CA PHE A 24 -1.71 -15.59 -2.23
C PHE A 24 -0.27 -15.98 -2.57
N TRP A 25 0.71 -15.27 -2.02
CA TRP A 25 2.11 -15.50 -2.36
C TRP A 25 2.57 -16.90 -1.93
N ARG A 26 2.17 -17.35 -0.73
CA ARG A 26 2.51 -18.70 -0.25
C ARG A 26 1.97 -19.80 -1.18
N GLY A 27 0.75 -19.66 -1.70
CA GLY A 27 0.13 -20.66 -2.57
C GLY A 27 0.57 -20.58 -4.03
N ASN A 28 0.75 -19.35 -4.55
CA ASN A 28 0.78 -19.10 -5.98
C ASN A 28 2.09 -18.50 -6.50
N ALA A 29 3.07 -18.12 -5.65
CA ALA A 29 4.26 -17.38 -6.08
C ALA A 29 4.96 -17.99 -7.30
N SER A 30 5.24 -19.30 -7.30
CA SER A 30 5.92 -19.97 -8.41
C SER A 30 5.14 -19.90 -9.73
N ALA A 31 3.81 -20.12 -9.67
CA ALA A 31 2.95 -20.06 -10.85
C ALA A 31 2.80 -18.63 -11.35
N PHE A 32 2.53 -17.69 -10.45
CA PHE A 32 2.42 -16.27 -10.74
C PHE A 32 3.69 -15.70 -11.35
N MET A 33 4.87 -15.98 -10.78
CA MET A 33 6.15 -15.50 -11.33
C MET A 33 6.38 -16.01 -12.75
N ARG A 34 6.15 -17.31 -13.00
CA ARG A 34 6.30 -17.90 -14.33
C ARG A 34 5.33 -17.29 -15.33
N TRP A 35 4.06 -17.17 -14.96
CA TRP A 35 3.04 -16.54 -15.79
C TRP A 35 3.40 -15.09 -16.11
N PHE A 36 3.67 -14.27 -15.10
CA PHE A 36 3.95 -12.85 -15.28
C PHE A 36 5.20 -12.60 -16.14
N LEU A 37 6.27 -13.38 -15.93
CA LEU A 37 7.50 -13.27 -16.72
C LEU A 37 7.35 -13.82 -18.15
N SER A 38 6.34 -14.66 -18.41
CA SER A 38 6.02 -15.15 -19.76
C SER A 38 5.19 -14.15 -20.57
N LEU A 39 4.54 -13.17 -19.91
CA LEU A 39 3.77 -12.16 -20.61
C LEU A 39 4.68 -11.27 -21.47
N PRO A 40 4.26 -10.88 -22.68
CA PRO A 40 4.94 -9.83 -23.42
C PRO A 40 4.86 -8.52 -22.61
N TYR A 41 5.80 -7.59 -22.86
CA TYR A 41 5.85 -6.30 -22.16
C TYR A 41 4.49 -5.57 -22.17
N ALA A 42 3.77 -5.60 -23.30
CA ALA A 42 2.44 -5.02 -23.40
C ALA A 42 1.43 -5.67 -22.44
N GLY A 43 1.51 -6.99 -22.23
CA GLY A 43 0.68 -7.72 -21.26
C GLY A 43 1.01 -7.34 -19.82
N GLN A 44 2.29 -7.18 -19.49
CA GLN A 44 2.72 -6.71 -18.16
C GLN A 44 2.24 -5.27 -17.88
N VAL A 45 2.31 -4.38 -18.87
CA VAL A 45 1.79 -3.01 -18.78
C VAL A 45 0.27 -3.02 -18.59
N SER A 46 -0.47 -3.82 -19.37
CA SER A 46 -1.92 -3.92 -19.25
C SER A 46 -2.32 -4.41 -17.86
N LEU A 47 -1.64 -5.42 -17.33
CA LEU A 47 -1.87 -5.91 -15.97
C LEU A 47 -1.73 -4.80 -14.92
N LEU A 48 -0.63 -4.03 -14.97
CA LEU A 48 -0.40 -2.94 -14.03
C LEU A 48 -1.44 -1.82 -14.17
N ARG A 49 -1.83 -1.47 -15.40
CA ARG A 49 -2.85 -0.45 -15.66
C ARG A 49 -4.25 -0.88 -15.24
N ASN A 50 -4.56 -2.17 -15.27
CA ASN A 50 -5.83 -2.64 -14.71
C ASN A 50 -5.85 -2.54 -13.19
N ALA A 51 -4.72 -2.81 -12.55
CA ALA A 51 -4.58 -2.68 -11.10
C ALA A 51 -4.59 -1.21 -10.63
N SER A 52 -4.04 -0.31 -11.46
CA SER A 52 -4.04 1.14 -11.25
C SER A 52 -4.05 1.88 -12.61
N PRO A 53 -5.22 2.36 -13.08
CA PRO A 53 -5.36 3.01 -14.39
C PRO A 53 -4.47 4.25 -14.55
N ASP A 54 -4.32 4.99 -13.45
CA ASP A 54 -3.56 6.25 -13.40
C ASP A 54 -2.11 6.06 -12.95
N ILE A 55 -1.57 4.83 -13.03
CA ILE A 55 -0.19 4.56 -12.64
C ILE A 55 0.80 5.44 -13.44
N PRO A 56 1.67 6.23 -12.78
CA PRO A 56 2.60 7.09 -13.48
C PRO A 56 3.59 6.28 -14.34
N LEU A 57 3.99 6.85 -15.48
CA LEU A 57 4.99 6.21 -16.34
C LEU A 57 6.36 6.16 -15.65
N SER A 58 6.77 7.26 -15.03
CA SER A 58 8.04 7.43 -14.35
C SER A 58 7.93 8.49 -13.25
N TYR A 59 8.92 8.54 -12.38
CA TYR A 59 9.10 9.58 -11.38
C TYR A 59 10.45 10.26 -11.59
N ASP A 60 10.48 11.59 -11.65
CA ASP A 60 11.71 12.38 -11.66
C ASP A 60 11.91 13.04 -10.29
N PRO A 61 12.91 12.59 -9.51
CA PRO A 61 13.23 13.21 -8.22
C PRO A 61 13.64 14.68 -8.31
N LYS A 62 14.01 15.16 -9.50
CA LYS A 62 14.43 16.56 -9.74
C LYS A 62 13.27 17.47 -10.14
N GLU A 63 12.06 16.93 -10.29
CA GLU A 63 10.87 17.73 -10.57
C GLU A 63 10.64 18.74 -9.44
N ILE A 64 10.32 19.99 -9.80
CA ILE A 64 10.21 21.10 -8.84
C ILE A 64 8.95 20.93 -7.96
N HIS A 65 7.88 20.38 -8.53
CA HIS A 65 6.60 20.17 -7.86
C HIS A 65 6.07 18.75 -8.14
N PRO A 66 6.73 17.71 -7.60
CA PRO A 66 6.29 16.34 -7.80
C PRO A 66 4.91 16.15 -7.17
N GLN A 67 4.07 15.33 -7.80
CA GLN A 67 2.73 15.06 -7.26
C GLN A 67 2.84 14.35 -5.90
N ALA A 68 1.88 14.61 -5.02
CA ALA A 68 1.83 13.98 -3.70
C ALA A 68 1.81 12.43 -3.78
N SER A 69 1.17 11.86 -4.81
CA SER A 69 1.16 10.41 -5.07
C SER A 69 2.55 9.87 -5.43
N GLN A 70 3.36 10.63 -6.17
CA GLN A 70 4.72 10.26 -6.55
C GLN A 70 5.69 10.38 -5.37
N LEU A 71 5.51 11.37 -4.49
CA LEU A 71 6.23 11.45 -3.22
C LEU A 71 5.78 10.37 -2.23
N LEU A 72 4.50 10.00 -2.24
CA LEU A 72 4.00 8.98 -1.34
C LEU A 72 4.51 7.59 -1.73
N THR A 73 4.58 7.29 -3.02
CA THR A 73 4.94 5.98 -3.57
C THR A 73 5.81 6.11 -4.83
N PRO A 74 7.07 6.56 -4.72
CA PRO A 74 7.96 6.75 -5.88
C PRO A 74 8.28 5.43 -6.61
N GLU A 75 8.15 4.30 -5.94
CA GLU A 75 8.37 2.97 -6.53
C GLU A 75 7.21 2.51 -7.44
N LEU A 76 6.02 3.10 -7.31
CA LEU A 76 4.82 2.68 -8.03
C LEU A 76 4.70 3.41 -9.37
N THR A 77 5.70 3.20 -10.24
CA THR A 77 5.69 3.69 -11.61
C THR A 77 5.88 2.52 -12.58
N LEU A 78 5.35 2.63 -13.80
CA LEU A 78 5.50 1.59 -14.81
C LEU A 78 6.99 1.29 -15.07
N LYS A 79 7.81 2.33 -15.21
CA LYS A 79 9.25 2.19 -15.44
C LYS A 79 9.94 1.44 -14.31
N ALA A 80 9.65 1.77 -13.04
CA ALA A 80 10.27 1.12 -11.89
C ALA A 80 9.79 -0.32 -11.72
N LEU A 81 8.47 -0.56 -11.80
CA LEU A 81 7.90 -1.90 -11.59
C LEU A 81 8.29 -2.90 -12.68
N LEU A 82 8.43 -2.43 -13.93
CA LEU A 82 8.79 -3.24 -15.10
C LEU A 82 10.30 -3.32 -15.37
N GLU A 83 11.11 -2.70 -14.51
CA GLU A 83 12.57 -2.80 -14.60
C GLU A 83 13.03 -4.26 -14.45
N GLU A 84 14.13 -4.60 -15.14
CA GLU A 84 14.64 -5.97 -15.25
C GLU A 84 13.58 -6.99 -15.74
N ASN A 85 12.74 -6.62 -16.71
CA ASN A 85 11.64 -7.44 -17.22
C ASN A 85 10.61 -7.79 -16.12
N GLY A 86 10.28 -6.81 -15.27
CA GLY A 86 9.28 -6.97 -14.22
C GLY A 86 9.74 -7.68 -12.94
N LYS A 87 11.03 -8.01 -12.82
CA LYS A 87 11.56 -8.62 -11.59
C LYS A 87 11.44 -7.70 -10.38
N VAL A 88 11.45 -6.37 -10.58
CA VAL A 88 11.28 -5.41 -9.48
C VAL A 88 9.88 -5.52 -8.86
N LEU A 89 8.81 -5.62 -9.67
CA LEU A 89 7.46 -5.90 -9.17
C LEU A 89 7.43 -7.20 -8.33
N LEU A 90 8.05 -8.28 -8.82
CA LEU A 90 8.07 -9.57 -8.11
C LEU A 90 8.80 -9.47 -6.76
N ARG A 91 9.91 -8.73 -6.70
CA ARG A 91 10.63 -8.46 -5.44
C ARG A 91 9.77 -7.65 -4.48
N LEU A 92 9.03 -6.66 -4.97
CA LEU A 92 8.13 -5.84 -4.17
C LEU A 92 6.99 -6.68 -3.57
N ILE A 93 6.32 -7.50 -4.39
CA ILE A 93 5.27 -8.42 -3.91
C ILE A 93 5.84 -9.37 -2.85
N ASN A 94 6.98 -10.02 -3.15
CA ASN A 94 7.62 -10.92 -2.21
C ASN A 94 7.97 -10.24 -0.88
N ALA A 95 8.55 -9.04 -0.93
CA ALA A 95 8.91 -8.30 0.27
C ALA A 95 7.66 -7.96 1.11
N ARG A 96 6.60 -7.46 0.47
CA ARG A 96 5.34 -7.12 1.15
C ARG A 96 4.60 -8.35 1.69
N ALA A 97 4.74 -9.51 1.05
CA ALA A 97 4.10 -10.76 1.48
C ALA A 97 4.89 -11.55 2.54
N THR A 98 6.21 -11.36 2.64
CA THR A 98 7.08 -12.21 3.50
C THR A 98 7.87 -11.44 4.55
N LYS A 99 8.02 -10.12 4.39
CA LYS A 99 8.89 -9.26 5.22
C LYS A 99 8.15 -7.99 5.66
N THR A 100 6.88 -8.11 6.04
CA THR A 100 5.99 -6.99 6.38
C THR A 100 6.62 -6.02 7.38
N ASP A 101 7.19 -6.51 8.48
CA ASP A 101 7.81 -5.65 9.50
C ASP A 101 9.01 -4.86 8.98
N GLN A 102 9.83 -5.48 8.12
CA GLN A 102 10.96 -4.78 7.50
C GLN A 102 10.48 -3.72 6.53
N CYS A 103 9.46 -4.01 5.73
CA CYS A 103 8.85 -3.03 4.84
C CYS A 103 8.25 -1.85 5.61
N SER A 104 7.53 -2.10 6.71
CA SER A 104 6.99 -1.04 7.57
C SER A 104 8.08 -0.14 8.15
N ARG A 105 9.20 -0.72 8.59
CA ARG A 105 10.36 0.05 9.07
C ARG A 105 10.99 0.90 7.96
N HIS A 106 11.13 0.35 6.75
CA HIS A 106 11.65 1.10 5.61
C HIS A 106 10.71 2.23 5.18
N ASP A 107 9.40 2.00 5.17
CA ASP A 107 8.41 3.04 4.88
C ASP A 107 8.47 4.17 5.91
N LEU A 108 8.57 3.83 7.19
CA LEU A 108 8.70 4.82 8.25
C LEU A 108 9.97 5.67 8.08
N LEU A 109 11.13 5.05 7.84
CA LEU A 109 12.38 5.76 7.58
C LEU A 109 12.27 6.70 6.38
N TYR A 110 11.63 6.24 5.30
CA TYR A 110 11.38 7.06 4.11
C TYR A 110 10.53 8.28 4.46
N LEU A 111 9.41 8.10 5.15
CA LEU A 111 8.52 9.20 5.51
C LEU A 111 9.14 10.17 6.52
N THR A 112 9.93 9.68 7.48
CA THR A 112 10.69 10.55 8.38
C THR A 112 11.69 11.40 7.61
N SER A 113 12.32 10.87 6.55
CA SER A 113 13.23 11.64 5.69
C SER A 113 12.49 12.75 4.92
N LEU A 114 11.31 12.45 4.36
CA LEU A 114 10.47 13.46 3.71
C LEU A 114 9.99 14.52 4.70
N ARG A 115 9.65 14.12 5.93
CA ARG A 115 9.21 15.03 6.98
C ARG A 115 10.33 15.99 7.38
N ALA A 116 11.55 15.46 7.56
CA ALA A 116 12.73 16.27 7.85
C ALA A 116 13.08 17.23 6.70
N ALA A 117 12.84 16.84 5.45
CA ALA A 117 13.02 17.69 4.28
C ALA A 117 11.87 18.70 4.07
N GLY A 118 10.78 18.62 4.84
CA GLY A 118 9.61 19.48 4.68
C GLY A 118 8.79 19.18 3.41
N THR A 119 8.99 18.03 2.77
CA THR A 119 8.35 17.64 1.51
C THR A 119 7.31 16.53 1.67
N MET A 120 7.14 16.00 2.88
CA MET A 120 6.15 14.95 3.14
C MET A 120 4.73 15.46 2.85
N PRO A 121 3.94 14.76 2.00
CA PRO A 121 2.53 15.07 1.84
C PRO A 121 1.78 14.94 3.17
N ILE A 122 0.90 15.91 3.45
CA ILE A 122 0.10 15.95 4.67
C ILE A 122 -1.34 15.56 4.33
N PHE A 123 -1.82 14.46 4.92
CA PHE A 123 -3.18 13.93 4.69
C PHE A 123 -4.18 14.30 5.80
N SER A 124 -3.71 14.88 6.91
CA SER A 124 -4.59 15.38 7.98
C SER A 124 -5.35 16.65 7.59
N GLY A 125 -5.00 17.28 6.47
CA GLY A 125 -5.62 18.53 6.01
C GLY A 125 -5.56 19.62 7.09
N ASP A 126 -6.73 19.97 7.61
CA ASP A 126 -6.89 21.05 8.59
C ASP A 126 -6.99 20.55 10.03
N THR A 127 -7.05 19.23 10.23
CA THR A 127 -7.37 18.61 11.53
C THR A 127 -6.37 18.98 12.62
N PHE A 128 -5.08 19.11 12.29
CA PHE A 128 -4.04 19.45 13.26
C PHE A 128 -3.59 20.92 13.19
N LYS A 129 -4.30 21.80 12.49
CA LYS A 129 -3.90 23.22 12.35
C LYS A 129 -3.87 23.98 13.68
N ASN A 130 -4.73 23.59 14.62
CA ASN A 130 -4.93 24.31 15.89
C ASN A 130 -4.23 23.64 17.08
N VAL A 131 -3.45 22.58 16.86
CA VAL A 131 -2.73 21.87 17.92
C VAL A 131 -1.24 22.15 17.80
N SER A 132 -0.52 22.18 18.92
CA SER A 132 0.92 22.38 18.94
C SER A 132 1.69 21.11 18.56
N LEU A 133 1.14 19.95 18.90
CA LEU A 133 1.73 18.65 18.56
C LEU A 133 0.63 17.59 18.55
N ALA A 134 0.49 16.84 17.46
CA ALA A 134 -0.32 15.64 17.41
C ALA A 134 0.59 14.42 17.28
N PHE A 135 0.35 13.39 18.09
CA PHE A 135 1.18 12.20 18.14
C PHE A 135 0.37 10.95 18.49
N ILE A 136 0.97 9.80 18.23
CA ILE A 136 0.44 8.48 18.55
C ILE A 136 1.46 7.76 19.41
N ASP A 137 0.98 7.05 20.43
CA ASP A 137 1.79 6.13 21.21
C ASP A 137 1.87 4.79 20.47
N LEU A 138 3.10 4.34 20.18
CA LEU A 138 3.30 3.07 19.48
C LEU A 138 3.03 1.84 20.38
N ALA A 139 2.90 2.05 21.69
CA ALA A 139 2.48 1.01 22.64
C ALA A 139 0.95 0.94 22.78
N ASP A 140 0.20 1.93 22.28
CA ASP A 140 -1.26 1.92 22.30
C ASP A 140 -1.78 0.99 21.19
N PRO A 141 -2.48 -0.12 21.52
CA PRO A 141 -3.02 -1.04 20.52
C PRO A 141 -4.08 -0.40 19.61
N GLU A 142 -4.77 0.64 20.08
CA GLU A 142 -5.77 1.36 19.28
C GLU A 142 -5.16 2.46 18.42
N HIS A 143 -3.88 2.80 18.65
CA HIS A 143 -3.17 3.88 17.98
C HIS A 143 -3.96 5.20 17.97
N SER A 144 -4.59 5.55 19.09
CA SER A 144 -5.40 6.75 19.21
C SER A 144 -4.56 8.01 19.04
N VAL A 145 -5.04 8.94 18.22
CA VAL A 145 -4.38 10.23 18.03
C VAL A 145 -4.53 11.08 19.29
N GLN A 146 -3.40 11.42 19.90
CA GLN A 146 -3.30 12.33 21.04
C GLN A 146 -2.79 13.68 20.57
N SER A 147 -3.18 14.77 21.24
CA SER A 147 -2.72 16.11 20.87
C SER A 147 -2.46 17.00 22.08
N LEU A 148 -1.49 17.91 21.91
CA LEU A 148 -1.22 19.01 22.83
C LEU A 148 -1.81 20.30 22.26
N LEU A 149 -2.63 20.97 23.06
CA LEU A 149 -3.13 22.30 22.74
C LEU A 149 -2.01 23.36 22.86
N PRO A 150 -2.17 24.54 22.24
CA PRO A 150 -1.23 25.66 22.39
C PRO A 150 -1.02 26.14 23.82
N SER A 151 -1.95 25.85 24.71
CA SER A 151 -1.85 26.14 26.14
C SER A 151 -0.95 25.17 26.93
N ALA A 152 -0.49 24.08 26.31
CA ALA A 152 0.41 23.12 26.96
C ALA A 152 1.76 23.76 27.28
N SER A 153 2.29 23.47 28.47
CA SER A 153 3.55 24.07 28.92
C SER A 153 4.73 23.66 28.03
N PRO A 154 5.77 24.52 27.89
CA PRO A 154 6.95 24.22 27.08
C PRO A 154 7.62 22.91 27.48
N GLU A 155 7.65 22.59 28.76
CA GLU A 155 8.28 21.38 29.30
C GLU A 155 7.59 20.11 28.78
N ILE A 156 6.25 20.10 28.75
CA ILE A 156 5.48 18.96 28.22
C ILE A 156 5.72 18.83 26.70
N GLN A 157 5.78 19.95 25.98
CA GLN A 157 6.05 19.91 24.55
C GLN A 157 7.46 19.36 24.24
N GLU A 158 8.47 19.77 25.00
CA GLU A 158 9.83 19.25 24.86
C GLU A 158 9.93 17.77 25.24
N GLU A 159 9.25 17.34 26.31
CA GLU A 159 9.17 15.94 26.70
C GLU A 159 8.59 15.09 25.56
N LYS A 160 7.44 15.48 24.99
CA LYS A 160 6.84 14.71 23.88
C LYS A 160 7.71 14.73 22.63
N LYS A 161 8.34 15.85 22.29
CA LYS A 161 9.33 15.91 21.19
C LYS A 161 10.52 14.99 21.44
N ALA A 162 11.01 14.88 22.68
CA ALA A 162 12.09 13.97 23.03
C ALA A 162 11.66 12.50 22.88
N LEU A 163 10.44 12.16 23.28
CA LEU A 163 9.87 10.81 23.09
C LEU A 163 9.70 10.45 21.61
N ILE A 164 9.34 11.40 20.76
CA ILE A 164 9.30 11.23 19.29
C ILE A 164 10.71 10.94 18.76
N LYS A 165 11.72 11.71 19.18
CA LYS A 165 13.12 11.47 18.79
C LYS A 165 13.65 10.11 19.25
N GLN A 166 13.14 9.60 20.38
CA GLN A 166 13.46 8.26 20.88
C GLN A 166 12.69 7.13 20.15
N GLY A 167 11.75 7.46 19.26
CA GLY A 167 10.91 6.48 18.57
C GLY A 167 9.88 5.80 19.46
N LYS A 168 9.52 6.39 20.60
CA LYS A 168 8.45 5.89 21.48
C LYS A 168 7.08 6.44 21.06
N LEU A 169 7.06 7.67 20.58
CA LEU A 169 5.91 8.31 19.98
C LEU A 169 6.17 8.55 18.50
N LEU A 170 5.11 8.66 17.72
CA LEU A 170 5.17 9.03 16.32
C LEU A 170 4.30 10.25 16.06
N GLU A 171 4.78 11.21 15.27
CA GLU A 171 3.93 12.33 14.81
C GLU A 171 2.71 11.78 14.06
N ALA A 172 1.52 12.30 14.39
CA ALA A 172 0.26 11.79 13.84
C ALA A 172 0.21 11.92 12.30
N ASP A 173 0.75 12.99 11.73
CA ASP A 173 0.87 13.15 10.28
C ASP A 173 1.74 12.06 9.65
N VAL A 174 2.88 11.73 10.26
CA VAL A 174 3.79 10.70 9.75
C VAL A 174 3.10 9.33 9.79
N TRP A 175 2.36 9.05 10.86
CA TRP A 175 1.59 7.81 10.98
C TRP A 175 0.46 7.73 9.95
N LEU A 176 -0.33 8.79 9.76
CA LEU A 176 -1.39 8.82 8.74
C LEU A 176 -0.82 8.60 7.34
N THR A 177 0.28 9.28 7.02
CA THR A 177 0.98 9.10 5.74
C THR A 177 1.53 7.68 5.58
N LEU A 178 2.00 7.06 6.67
CA LEU A 178 2.44 5.65 6.66
C LEU A 178 1.29 4.71 6.33
N GLN A 179 0.13 4.88 6.97
CA GLN A 179 -1.06 4.08 6.68
C GLN A 179 -1.49 4.25 5.21
N MET A 180 -1.51 5.48 4.70
CA MET A 180 -1.86 5.75 3.31
C MET A 180 -0.88 5.08 2.33
N ARG A 181 0.43 5.23 2.56
CA ARG A 181 1.48 4.60 1.74
C ARG A 181 1.32 3.08 1.71
N GLN A 182 1.16 2.46 2.87
CA GLN A 182 0.99 1.01 2.98
C GLN A 182 -0.27 0.54 2.28
N GLN A 183 -1.39 1.24 2.47
CA GLN A 183 -2.66 0.92 1.84
C GLN A 183 -2.57 1.01 0.31
N VAL A 184 -1.98 2.07 -0.25
CA VAL A 184 -1.83 2.24 -1.70
C VAL A 184 -1.00 1.10 -2.30
N ILE A 185 0.15 0.80 -1.69
CA ILE A 185 1.04 -0.28 -2.15
C ILE A 185 0.30 -1.62 -2.08
N LEU A 186 -0.27 -1.96 -0.93
CA LEU A 186 -0.96 -3.24 -0.77
C LEU A 186 -2.14 -3.36 -1.75
N THR A 187 -2.93 -2.31 -1.94
CA THR A 187 -4.06 -2.32 -2.88
C THR A 187 -3.62 -2.61 -4.31
N LEU A 188 -2.53 -2.00 -4.78
CA LEU A 188 -2.00 -2.30 -6.11
C LEU A 188 -1.61 -3.79 -6.22
N LEU A 189 -0.84 -4.29 -5.24
CA LEU A 189 -0.31 -5.65 -5.29
C LEU A 189 -1.43 -6.70 -5.15
N THR A 190 -2.43 -6.44 -4.31
CA THR A 190 -3.61 -7.31 -4.21
C THR A 190 -4.42 -7.29 -5.49
N ASN A 191 -4.60 -6.14 -6.14
CA ASN A 191 -5.29 -6.07 -7.43
C ASN A 191 -4.55 -6.88 -8.51
N VAL A 192 -3.22 -6.77 -8.58
CA VAL A 192 -2.39 -7.59 -9.49
C VAL A 192 -2.58 -9.08 -9.22
N ALA A 193 -2.56 -9.50 -7.95
CA ALA A 193 -2.78 -10.88 -7.55
C ALA A 193 -4.20 -11.36 -7.90
N HIS A 194 -5.23 -10.53 -7.67
CA HIS A 194 -6.61 -10.84 -8.06
C HIS A 194 -6.77 -11.01 -9.57
N THR A 195 -6.08 -10.19 -10.38
CA THR A 195 -6.09 -10.35 -11.83
C THR A 195 -5.50 -11.71 -12.22
N PHE A 196 -4.39 -12.14 -11.62
CA PHE A 196 -3.89 -13.49 -11.85
C PHE A 196 -4.89 -14.57 -11.43
N GLU A 197 -5.46 -14.51 -10.22
CA GLU A 197 -6.43 -15.52 -9.79
C GLU A 197 -7.67 -15.57 -10.69
N THR A 198 -8.09 -14.43 -11.24
CA THR A 198 -9.26 -14.36 -12.12
C THR A 198 -8.92 -14.81 -13.55
N MET A 199 -7.81 -14.35 -14.11
CA MET A 199 -7.45 -14.61 -15.50
C MET A 199 -6.72 -15.94 -15.72
N PHE A 200 -5.98 -16.41 -14.72
CA PHE A 200 -5.21 -17.64 -14.84
C PHE A 200 -5.93 -18.79 -14.15
N LEU A 201 -6.38 -18.63 -12.90
CA LEU A 201 -7.01 -19.75 -12.18
C LEU A 201 -8.48 -19.96 -12.55
N LYS A 202 -9.24 -18.89 -12.86
CA LYS A 202 -10.66 -19.02 -13.24
C LYS A 202 -10.89 -19.12 -14.75
N GLN A 203 -10.03 -18.53 -15.59
CA GLN A 203 -10.20 -18.51 -17.05
C GLN A 203 -9.34 -19.53 -17.83
N VAL A 204 -8.36 -20.21 -17.23
CA VAL A 204 -7.53 -21.23 -17.92
C VAL A 204 -7.59 -22.56 -17.16
N MET A 205 -8.69 -23.33 -17.24
CA MET A 205 -9.10 -24.10 -18.43
C MET A 205 -9.34 -23.28 -19.71
N VAL A 206 -8.41 -23.44 -20.68
CA VAL A 206 -8.48 -23.11 -22.12
C VAL A 206 -7.96 -21.72 -22.56
N GLY A 207 -6.92 -21.73 -23.42
CA GLY A 207 -6.70 -20.71 -24.46
C GLY A 207 -5.60 -19.67 -24.24
N GLU A 208 -4.92 -19.26 -25.32
CA GLU A 208 -3.93 -18.16 -25.35
C GLU A 208 -4.58 -16.83 -24.91
N VAL A 209 -4.12 -16.29 -23.78
CA VAL A 209 -4.65 -15.03 -23.22
C VAL A 209 -4.23 -13.86 -24.11
N SER A 210 -5.20 -13.18 -24.73
CA SER A 210 -4.97 -12.01 -25.58
C SER A 210 -5.07 -10.70 -24.78
N ALA A 211 -4.43 -9.62 -25.27
CA ALA A 211 -4.44 -8.31 -24.61
C ALA A 211 -5.84 -7.73 -24.36
N ALA A 212 -6.85 -8.17 -25.11
CA ALA A 212 -8.24 -7.76 -24.96
C ALA A 212 -8.90 -8.35 -23.70
N GLU A 213 -8.50 -9.55 -23.28
CA GLU A 213 -9.07 -10.21 -22.09
C GLU A 213 -8.53 -9.58 -20.81
N ILE A 214 -7.30 -9.06 -20.85
CA ILE A 214 -6.68 -8.40 -19.71
C ILE A 214 -7.44 -7.11 -19.38
N GLY A 215 -7.91 -6.34 -20.36
CA GLY A 215 -8.54 -5.02 -20.17
C GLY A 215 -9.93 -4.98 -19.51
N CYS A 216 -10.56 -6.12 -19.21
CA CYS A 216 -11.94 -6.13 -18.70
C CYS A 216 -11.98 -6.28 -17.17
N ARG A 217 -12.37 -5.21 -16.48
CA ARG A 217 -12.69 -5.23 -15.05
C ARG A 217 -13.88 -6.17 -14.80
N PRO A 218 -13.82 -7.12 -13.85
CA PRO A 218 -14.99 -7.92 -13.51
C PRO A 218 -16.06 -7.04 -12.83
N PRO A 219 -17.36 -7.32 -13.06
CA PRO A 219 -18.44 -6.68 -12.32
C PRO A 219 -18.32 -7.02 -10.83
N ARG A 220 -18.60 -6.02 -9.98
CA ARG A 220 -18.64 -6.15 -8.52
C ARG A 220 -19.72 -7.13 -8.07
#